data_AF-A0A2V7Q9B3-F1
#
_entry.id   AF-A0A2V7Q9B3-F1
#
_cell.length_a   1.000
_cell.length_b   1.000
_cell.length_c   1.000
_cell.angle_alpha   90.00
_cell.angle_beta   90.00
_cell.angle_gamma   90.00
#
_symmetry.space_group_name_H-M   'P 1'
#
loop_
_entity.id
_entity.type
_entity.pdbx_description
1 polymer ?
#
loop_
_entity_poly.entity_id
_entity_poly.type
_entity_poly.pdbx_seq_one_letter_code
_entity_poly.pdbx_strand_id
1 'polypeptide(L)'
;MAFLVTTWVVYARQTAAIRAARELADLRARRANLDGHRADLERRIRTAESRAVLVPRAQARLGLHLPSDSEIVLIPAPSGSH
;
A
#
# COMPACT_ATOMS: atom_id res chain seq x y z
N MET A 1 21.29 -11.76 -51.88
CA MET A 1 21.29 -12.42 -50.57
C MET A 1 21.40 -11.45 -49.39
N ALA A 2 22.32 -10.47 -49.40
CA ALA A 2 22.50 -9.53 -48.28
C ALA A 2 21.21 -8.78 -47.88
N PHE A 3 20.45 -8.26 -48.85
CA PHE A 3 19.18 -7.57 -48.60
C PHE A 3 18.18 -8.41 -47.80
N LEU A 4 17.98 -9.68 -48.18
CA LEU A 4 17.06 -10.60 -47.48
C LEU A 4 17.50 -10.85 -46.03
N VAL A 5 18.81 -11.03 -45.82
CA VAL A 5 19.36 -11.22 -44.46
C VAL A 5 19.14 -9.96 -43.62
N THR A 6 19.41 -8.78 -44.16
CA THR A 6 19.20 -7.51 -43.45
C THR A 6 17.72 -7.30 -43.11
N THR A 7 16.81 -7.52 -44.06
CA THR A 7 15.36 -7.38 -43.83
C THR A 7 14.87 -8.38 -42.78
N TRP A 8 15.34 -9.64 -42.83
CA TRP A 8 14.98 -10.64 -41.84
C TRP A 8 15.44 -10.27 -40.43
N VAL A 9 16.67 -9.77 -40.28
CA VAL A 9 17.19 -9.31 -38.98
C VAL A 9 16.37 -8.13 -38.44
N VAL A 10 16.04 -7.15 -39.28
CA VAL A 10 15.20 -6.01 -38.88
C VAL A 10 13.83 -6.49 -38.41
N TYR A 11 13.19 -7.39 -39.15
CA TYR A 11 11.88 -7.93 -38.80
C TYR A 11 11.90 -8.71 -37.48
N ALA A 12 12.93 -9.53 -37.27
CA ALA A 12 13.14 -10.25 -36.02
C ALA A 12 13.31 -9.29 -34.83
N ARG A 13 14.10 -8.21 -35.00
CA ARG A 13 14.28 -7.19 -33.96
C ARG A 13 13.00 -6.40 -33.67
N GLN A 14 12.25 -6.02 -34.69
CA GLN A 14 10.96 -5.33 -34.52
C GLN A 14 9.96 -6.21 -33.75
N THR A 15 9.88 -7.49 -34.11
CA THR A 15 9.01 -8.45 -33.43
C THR A 15 9.41 -8.67 -31.97
N ALA A 16 10.72 -8.69 -31.67
CA ALA A 16 11.24 -8.76 -30.31
C ALA A 16 10.91 -7.49 -29.51
N ALA A 17 11.08 -6.31 -30.11
CA ALA A 17 10.78 -5.03 -29.46
C ALA A 17 9.29 -4.89 -29.12
N ILE A 18 8.39 -5.30 -30.02
CA ILE A 18 6.93 -5.26 -29.78
C ILE A 18 6.55 -6.23 -28.66
N ARG A 19 7.14 -7.43 -28.62
CA ARG A 19 6.90 -8.40 -27.53
C ARG A 19 7.36 -7.86 -26.18
N ALA A 20 8.56 -7.30 -26.10
CA ALA A 20 9.09 -6.71 -24.88
C ALA A 20 8.25 -5.51 -24.40
N ALA A 21 7.77 -4.67 -25.33
CA ALA A 21 6.90 -3.54 -24.99
C ALA A 21 5.55 -4.00 -24.40
N ARG A 22 4.97 -5.09 -24.93
CA ARG A 22 3.74 -5.68 -24.40
C ARG A 22 3.94 -6.30 -23.02
N GLU A 23 5.01 -7.06 -22.84
CA GLU A 23 5.34 -7.67 -21.54
C GLU A 23 5.57 -6.59 -20.46
N LEU A 24 6.25 -5.50 -20.81
CA LEU A 24 6.44 -4.37 -19.93
C LEU A 24 5.12 -3.66 -19.59
N ALA A 25 4.20 -3.54 -20.54
CA ALA A 25 2.87 -3.00 -20.30
C ALA A 25 2.06 -3.89 -19.35
N ASP A 26 2.08 -5.21 -19.54
CA ASP A 26 1.41 -6.18 -18.67
C ASP A 26 1.96 -6.14 -17.25
N LEU A 27 3.29 -6.07 -17.09
CA LEU A 27 3.93 -5.95 -15.78
C LEU A 27 3.55 -4.65 -15.08
N ARG A 28 3.49 -3.52 -15.81
CA ARG A 28 3.04 -2.24 -15.26
C ARG A 28 1.58 -2.28 -14.85
N ALA A 29 0.71 -2.91 -15.63
CA ALA A 29 -0.70 -3.07 -15.29
C ALA A 29 -0.88 -3.91 -14.01
N ARG A 30 -0.14 -5.02 -13.89
CA ARG A 30 -0.13 -5.84 -12.67
C ARG A 30 0.35 -5.06 -11.46
N ARG A 31 1.42 -4.28 -11.61
CA ARG A 31 1.94 -3.43 -10.53
C ARG A 31 0.93 -2.39 -10.08
N ALA A 32 0.31 -1.67 -11.02
CA ALA A 32 -0.71 -0.68 -10.69
C ALA A 32 -1.91 -1.29 -9.95
N ASN A 33 -2.32 -2.51 -10.32
CA ASN A 33 -3.38 -3.23 -9.62
C ASN A 33 -2.98 -3.58 -8.17
N LEU A 34 -1.75 -4.10 -7.97
CA LEU A 34 -1.24 -4.40 -6.64
C LEU A 34 -1.10 -3.15 -5.76
N ASP A 35 -0.63 -2.04 -6.33
CA ASP A 35 -0.52 -0.76 -5.62
C ASP A 35 -1.91 -0.23 -5.23
N GLY A 36 -2.92 -0.40 -6.09
CA GLY A 36 -4.32 -0.08 -5.78
C GLY A 36 -4.89 -0.93 -4.62
N HIS A 37 -4.68 -2.24 -4.66
CA HIS A 37 -5.09 -3.13 -3.57
C HIS A 37 -4.38 -2.80 -2.25
N ARG A 38 -3.09 -2.46 -2.30
CA ARG A 38 -2.35 -2.02 -1.12
C ARG A 38 -2.96 -0.77 -0.50
N ALA A 39 -3.27 0.23 -1.32
CA ALA A 39 -3.87 1.47 -0.84
C ALA A 39 -5.26 1.25 -0.21
N ASP A 40 -6.08 0.36 -0.78
CA ASP A 40 -7.38 -0.01 -0.20
C ASP A 40 -7.23 -0.70 1.15
N LEU A 41 -6.33 -1.69 1.25
CA LEU A 41 -6.05 -2.39 2.51
C LEU A 41 -5.55 -1.44 3.59
N GLU A 42 -4.64 -0.53 3.25
CA GLU A 42 -4.11 0.46 4.20
C GLU A 42 -5.19 1.42 4.68
N ARG A 43 -6.10 1.83 3.79
CA ARG A 43 -7.28 2.63 4.17
C ARG A 43 -8.18 1.87 5.13
N ARG A 44 -8.44 0.58 4.87
CA ARG A 44 -9.26 -0.28 5.73
C ARG A 44 -8.63 -0.49 7.10
N ILE A 45 -7.31 -0.68 7.17
CA ILE A 45 -6.58 -0.77 8.44
C ILE A 45 -6.76 0.52 9.24
N ARG A 46 -6.51 1.69 8.63
CA ARG A 46 -6.72 2.98 9.31
C ARG A 46 -8.15 3.17 9.81
N THR A 47 -9.15 2.75 9.04
CA THR A 47 -10.55 2.80 9.46
C THR A 47 -10.82 1.85 10.63
N ALA A 48 -10.28 0.63 10.60
CA ALA A 48 -10.43 -0.36 11.67
C ALA A 48 -9.70 0.05 12.97
N GLU A 49 -8.53 0.69 12.85
CA GLU A 49 -7.75 1.25 13.95
C GLU A 49 -8.32 2.58 14.47
N SER A 50 -9.27 3.18 13.75
CA SER A 50 -9.84 4.45 14.18
C SER A 50 -10.50 4.31 15.55
N ARG A 51 -10.31 5.33 16.40
CA ARG A 51 -10.95 5.40 17.72
C ARG A 51 -12.47 5.20 17.66
N ALA A 52 -13.11 5.62 16.56
CA ALA A 52 -14.54 5.43 16.34
C ALA A 52 -14.96 3.95 16.30
N VAL A 53 -14.07 3.03 15.93
CA VAL A 53 -14.33 1.59 15.90
C VAL A 53 -13.83 0.90 17.16
N LEU A 54 -12.67 1.32 17.69
CA LEU A 54 -12.07 0.69 18.86
C LEU A 54 -12.80 1.03 20.17
N VAL A 55 -13.25 2.28 20.36
CA VAL A 55 -13.93 2.71 21.60
C VAL A 55 -15.24 1.94 21.83
N PRO A 56 -16.16 1.81 20.84
CA PRO A 56 -17.37 1.01 21.05
C PRO A 56 -17.08 -0.47 21.31
N ARG A 57 -16.03 -1.03 20.69
CA ARG A 57 -15.64 -2.43 20.90
C ARG A 57 -15.04 -2.67 22.28
N ALA A 58 -14.21 -1.75 22.76
CA ALA A 58 -13.65 -1.80 24.11
C ALA A 58 -14.74 -1.63 25.17
N GLN A 59 -15.70 -0.73 24.94
CA GLN A 59 -16.84 -0.56 25.83
C GLN A 59 -17.75 -1.79 25.86
N ALA A 60 -18.09 -2.36 24.70
CA ALA A 60 -18.98 -3.51 24.62
C ALA A 60 -18.35 -4.82 25.14
N ARG A 61 -17.04 -5.03 24.94
CA ARG A 61 -16.37 -6.28 25.31
C ARG A 61 -15.66 -6.25 26.66
N LEU A 62 -15.14 -5.10 27.07
CA LEU A 62 -14.29 -4.96 28.25
C LEU A 62 -14.92 -4.02 29.30
N GLY A 63 -16.07 -3.40 29.01
CA GLY A 63 -16.70 -2.42 29.90
C GLY A 63 -15.91 -1.12 30.04
N LEU A 64 -14.91 -0.88 29.18
CA LEU A 64 -14.03 0.28 29.25
C LEU A 64 -14.72 1.50 28.61
N HIS A 65 -14.87 2.60 29.36
CA HIS A 65 -15.33 3.88 28.82
C HIS A 65 -14.16 4.82 28.50
N LEU A 66 -14.42 5.83 27.68
CA LEU A 66 -13.45 6.89 27.46
C LEU A 66 -13.43 7.78 28.72
N PRO A 67 -12.28 7.97 29.39
CA PRO A 67 -12.22 8.79 30.59
C PRO A 67 -12.65 10.22 30.30
N SER A 68 -13.44 10.81 31.18
CA SER A 68 -13.71 12.26 31.15
C SER A 68 -12.47 13.03 31.60
N ASP A 69 -12.34 14.31 31.23
CA ASP A 69 -11.16 15.14 31.59
C ASP A 69 -10.88 15.15 33.11
N SER A 70 -11.91 14.93 33.94
CA SER A 70 -11.82 14.84 35.39
C SER A 70 -11.18 13.53 35.91
N GLU A 71 -11.01 12.52 35.05
CA GLU A 71 -10.47 11.20 35.39
C GLU A 71 -9.01 11.02 34.91
N ILE A 72 -8.40 12.05 34.30
CA ILE A 72 -7.04 12.01 33.76
C ILE A 72 -6.04 12.54 34.81
N VAL A 73 -5.15 11.67 35.28
CA VAL A 73 -4.03 12.06 36.16
C VAL A 73 -2.73 12.14 35.35
N LEU A 74 -2.18 13.34 35.20
CA LEU A 74 -0.90 13.58 34.55
C LEU A 74 0.24 13.24 35.53
N ILE A 75 0.97 12.17 35.27
CA ILE A 75 2.18 11.83 36.04
C ILE A 75 3.34 12.62 35.43
N PRO A 76 3.98 13.54 36.17
CA PRO A 76 5.13 14.28 35.65
C PRO A 76 6.26 13.30 35.32
N ALA A 77 6.82 13.41 34.11
CA ALA A 77 8.00 12.64 33.75
C ALA A 77 9.16 13.03 34.68
N PRO A 78 9.98 12.07 35.14
CA PRO A 78 11.14 12.39 35.96
C PRO A 78 12.03 13.32 35.14
N SER A 79 12.16 14.58 35.59
CA SER A 79 13.11 15.51 35.03
C SER A 79 14.50 14.93 35.28
N GLY A 80 15.07 14.27 34.28
CA GLY A 80 16.46 13.85 34.29
C GLY A 80 17.32 15.10 34.39
N SER A 81 17.78 15.40 35.59
CA SER A 81 18.86 16.35 35.83
C SER A 81 20.15 15.68 35.35
N HIS A 82 20.68 16.15 34.22
CA HIS A 82 22.07 15.91 33.86
C HIS A 82 22.63 17.10 33.07
#